data_AF-A0A7Y2PJ82-F1
#
_entry.id   AF-A0A7Y2PJ82-F1
#
_cell.length_a   1.000
_cell.length_b   1.000
_cell.length_c   1.000
_cell.angle_alpha   90.00
_cell.angle_beta   90.00
_cell.angle_gamma   90.00
#
_symmetry.space_group_name_H-M   'P 1'
#
loop_
_entity.id
_entity.type
_entity.pdbx_description
1 polymer ?
#
loop_
_entity_poly.entity_id
_entity_poly.type
_entity_poly.pdbx_seq_one_letter_code
_entity_poly.pdbx_strand_id
1 'polypeptide(L)' 'TGSQFIGSYEWEGERIRPSITGRAYMTADSTLLIDEQDPFAWGI' A
#
# COMPACT_ATOMS: atom_id res chain seq x y z
N THR A 1 -11.76 17.68 4.01
CA THR A 1 -10.94 17.25 2.85
C THR A 1 -10.31 15.90 3.19
N GLY A 2 -10.20 14.98 2.23
CA GLY A 2 -9.70 13.60 2.42
C GLY A 2 -8.22 13.42 2.05
N SER A 3 -7.74 12.17 2.03
CA SER A 3 -6.40 11.84 1.52
C SER A 3 -6.22 12.32 0.08
N GLN A 4 -4.99 12.69 -0.29
CA GLN A 4 -4.65 13.22 -1.61
C GLN A 4 -3.44 12.52 -2.20
N PHE A 5 -3.45 12.39 -3.53
CA PHE A 5 -2.30 12.00 -4.35
C PHE A 5 -2.00 13.09 -5.39
N ILE A 6 -0.73 13.19 -5.79
CA ILE A 6 -0.25 14.07 -6.86
C ILE A 6 0.11 13.20 -8.06
N GLY A 7 -0.50 13.47 -9.22
CA GLY A 7 -0.21 12.80 -10.47
C GLY A 7 0.65 13.65 -11.41
N SER A 8 1.60 13.02 -12.08
CA SER A 8 2.35 13.56 -13.22
C SER A 8 2.49 12.48 -14.30
N TYR A 9 2.84 12.84 -15.52
CA TYR A 9 3.07 11.86 -16.58
C TYR A 9 4.09 12.36 -17.60
N GLU A 10 4.70 11.40 -18.28
CA GLU A 10 5.54 11.64 -19.45
C GLU A 10 4.96 10.88 -20.65
N TRP A 11 5.17 11.37 -21.85
CA TRP A 11 4.84 10.63 -23.06
C TRP A 11 5.88 9.55 -23.32
N GLU A 12 5.42 8.34 -23.62
CA GLU A 12 6.22 7.18 -24.01
C GLU A 12 5.64 6.61 -25.31
N GLY A 13 6.12 7.15 -26.44
CA GLY A 13 5.54 6.90 -27.75
C GLY A 13 4.08 7.39 -27.81
N GLU A 14 3.15 6.50 -28.09
CA GLU A 14 1.71 6.79 -28.15
C GLU A 14 0.99 6.63 -26.79
N ARG A 15 1.73 6.37 -25.71
CA ARG A 15 1.19 6.17 -24.36
C ARG A 15 1.75 7.19 -23.39
N ILE A 16 1.17 7.23 -22.19
CA ILE A 16 1.74 7.96 -21.07
C ILE A 16 2.34 7.00 -20.05
N ARG A 17 3.42 7.43 -19.42
CA ARG A 17 4.01 6.83 -18.23
C ARG A 17 3.62 7.67 -17.01
N PRO A 18 2.58 7.29 -16.26
CA PRO A 18 2.13 8.06 -15.11
C PRO A 18 3.05 7.83 -13.89
N SER A 19 3.21 8.87 -13.10
CA SER A 19 3.83 8.85 -11.78
C SER A 19 2.86 9.39 -10.75
N ILE A 20 2.56 8.59 -9.72
CA ILE A 20 1.64 8.94 -8.64
C ILE A 20 2.42 9.05 -7.34
N THR A 21 2.40 10.23 -6.73
CA THR A 21 3.05 10.51 -5.45
C THR A 21 2.01 10.62 -4.34
N GLY A 22 2.20 9.86 -3.27
CA GLY A 22 1.36 9.90 -2.07
C GLY A 22 2.18 9.98 -0.79
N ARG A 23 1.49 9.94 0.35
CA ARG A 23 2.12 9.89 1.68
C ARG A 23 1.58 8.67 2.43
N ALA A 24 2.48 7.99 3.11
CA ALA A 24 2.16 6.94 4.08
C ALA A 24 2.55 7.42 5.48
N TYR A 25 1.89 6.87 6.49
CA TYR A 25 2.15 7.16 7.89
C TYR A 25 2.30 5.84 8.64
N MET A 26 3.21 5.80 9.62
CA MET A 26 3.31 4.65 10.51
C MET A 26 2.00 4.47 11.27
N THR A 27 1.47 3.26 11.25
CA THR A 27 0.24 2.91 11.96
C THR A 27 0.56 2.10 13.22
N ALA A 28 1.39 1.08 13.08
CA ALA A 28 1.91 0.25 14.16
C ALA A 28 3.25 -0.36 13.76
N ASP A 29 4.05 -0.68 14.76
CA ASP A 29 5.15 -1.63 14.65
C ASP A 29 4.74 -2.85 15.49
N SER A 30 4.72 -4.04 14.90
CA SER A 30 4.06 -5.20 15.49
C SER A 30 4.77 -6.50 15.13
N THR A 31 4.79 -7.43 16.09
CA THR A 31 5.23 -8.81 15.86
C THR A 31 3.98 -9.67 15.70
N LEU A 32 3.83 -10.28 14.52
CA LEU A 32 2.78 -11.27 14.30
C LEU A 32 3.20 -12.57 14.98
N LEU A 33 2.33 -13.09 15.85
CA LEU A 33 2.50 -14.38 16.50
C LEU A 33 1.60 -15.40 15.82
N ILE A 34 2.19 -16.46 15.27
CA ILE A 34 1.48 -17.56 14.62
C ILE A 34 1.55 -18.76 15.57
N ASP A 35 0.40 -19.13 16.16
CA ASP A 35 0.28 -20.29 17.06
C ASP A 35 -0.20 -21.51 16.29
N GLU A 36 0.55 -22.62 16.35
CA GLU A 36 0.20 -23.88 15.68
C GLU A 36 -1.09 -24.51 16.22
N GLN A 37 -1.53 -24.13 17.42
CA GLN A 37 -2.76 -24.64 18.04
C GLN A 37 -3.99 -23.77 17.73
N ASP A 38 -3.81 -22.60 17.11
CA ASP A 38 -4.91 -21.73 16.72
C ASP A 38 -5.51 -22.19 15.37
N PRO A 39 -6.79 -22.59 15.30
CA PRO A 39 -7.44 -22.96 14.04
C PRO A 39 -7.53 -21.80 13.04
N PHE A 40 -7.31 -20.55 13.48
CA PHE A 40 -7.35 -19.34 12.65
C PHE A 40 -5.98 -18.70 12.43
N ALA A 41 -4.88 -19.42 12.71
CA ALA A 41 -3.50 -18.91 12.58
C ALA A 41 -3.18 -18.35 11.17
N TRP A 42 -3.92 -18.79 10.15
CA TRP A 42 -3.76 -18.40 8.74
C TRP A 42 -4.88 -17.49 8.21
N GLY A 43 -5.70 -16.94 9.10
CA GLY A 43 -6.95 -16.26 8.78
C GLY A 43 -8.17 -17.14 9.09
N ILE A 44 -9.32 -16.48 9.21
CA ILE A 44 -10.64 -17.11 9.40
C ILE A 44 -11.05 -17.83 8.11
#